data_AF-A0A1E4HWY9-F1
#
_entry.id   AF-A0A1E4HWY9-F1
#
_cell.length_a   1.000
_cell.length_b   1.000
_cell.length_c   1.000
_cell.angle_alpha   90.00
_cell.angle_beta   90.00
_cell.angle_gamma   90.00
#
_symmetry.space_group_name_H-M   'P 1'
#
loop_
_entity.id
_entity.type
_entity.pdbx_description
1 polymer ?
#
loop_
_entity_poly.entity_id
_entity_poly.type
_entity_poly.pdbx_seq_one_letter_code
_entity_poly.pdbx_strand_id
1 'polypeptide(L)'
;MDKEPTRERQIEKIFDEYRAEGHPWGEINHVIESPFFVDSRRASAVQLVDLCSYAVRRYVERGAVEGSFEEQNFLRIFHKFDRAGPKLHGLRHYCPRGSCACLICRDRGHAKGESVD
;
A
#
# COMPACT_ATOMS: atom_id res chain seq x y z
N MET A 1 24.06 5.03 4.79
CA MET A 1 23.24 4.65 5.95
C MET A 1 23.37 3.15 6.05
N ASP A 2 24.11 2.72 7.05
CA ASP A 2 24.90 1.50 6.99
C ASP A 2 24.00 0.30 7.31
N LYS A 3 23.75 -0.53 6.28
CA LYS A 3 23.10 -1.83 6.42
C LYS A 3 24.09 -2.79 7.08
N GLU A 4 24.20 -2.73 8.39
CA GLU A 4 24.98 -3.68 9.17
C GLU A 4 24.07 -4.83 9.62
N PRO A 5 23.98 -5.95 8.87
CA PRO A 5 23.02 -7.04 9.12
C PRO A 5 23.19 -7.68 10.49
N THR A 6 24.37 -7.53 11.11
CA THR A 6 24.67 -8.01 12.45
C THR A 6 23.89 -7.24 13.52
N ARG A 7 23.75 -5.92 13.36
CA ARG A 7 22.97 -5.07 14.28
C ARG A 7 21.48 -5.30 14.14
N GLU A 8 21.00 -5.43 12.91
CA GLU A 8 19.59 -5.73 12.64
C GLU A 8 19.16 -7.04 13.32
N ARG A 9 19.94 -8.11 13.17
CA ARG A 9 19.67 -9.42 13.82
C ARG A 9 19.67 -9.35 15.35
N GLN A 10 20.56 -8.56 15.95
CA GLN A 10 20.57 -8.37 17.40
C GLN A 10 19.30 -7.69 17.88
N ILE A 11 18.86 -6.64 17.19
CA ILE A 11 17.63 -5.92 17.50
C ILE A 11 16.42 -6.85 17.32
N GLU A 12 16.34 -7.60 16.22
CA GLU A 12 15.30 -8.61 15.99
C GLU A 12 15.20 -9.62 17.14
N LYS A 13 16.34 -10.16 17.60
CA LYS A 13 16.38 -11.12 18.72
C LYS A 13 15.82 -10.52 20.01
N ILE A 14 16.21 -9.28 20.33
CA ILE A 14 15.70 -8.57 21.52
C ILE A 14 14.18 -8.38 21.41
N PHE A 15 13.67 -8.02 20.22
CA PHE A 15 12.23 -7.88 20.00
C PHE A 15 11.46 -9.20 20.11
N ASP A 16 12.04 -10.31 19.64
CA ASP A 16 11.43 -11.63 19.76
C ASP A 16 11.36 -12.07 21.24
N GLU A 17 12.43 -11.86 22.01
CA GLU A 17 12.47 -12.11 23.45
C GLU A 17 11.42 -11.25 24.18
N TYR A 18 11.34 -9.96 23.85
CA TYR A 18 10.37 -9.04 24.45
C TYR A 18 8.91 -9.37 24.10
N ARG A 19 8.66 -9.94 22.91
CA ARG A 19 7.33 -10.44 22.51
C ARG A 19 6.97 -11.74 23.23
N ALA A 20 7.93 -12.64 23.42
CA ALA A 20 7.70 -13.93 24.05
C ALA A 20 7.54 -13.82 25.58
N GLU A 21 8.36 -12.99 26.21
CA GLU A 21 8.49 -12.93 27.68
C GLU A 21 7.88 -11.66 28.29
N GLY A 22 7.54 -10.66 27.48
CA GLY A 22 7.02 -9.38 27.94
C GLY A 22 8.10 -8.55 28.64
N HIS A 23 7.71 -7.82 29.69
CA HIS A 23 8.66 -7.10 30.54
C HIS A 23 8.40 -7.41 32.02
N PRO A 24 9.35 -7.11 32.92
CA PRO A 24 9.23 -7.40 34.36
C PRO A 24 8.00 -6.80 35.07
N TRP A 25 7.23 -5.96 34.39
CA TRP A 25 6.05 -5.28 34.93
C TRP A 25 4.73 -5.69 34.24
N GLY A 26 4.75 -6.68 33.35
CA GLY A 26 3.55 -7.20 32.69
C GLY A 26 3.77 -7.81 31.30
N GLU A 27 2.72 -8.40 30.76
CA GLU A 27 2.67 -8.91 29.40
C GLU A 27 2.31 -7.78 28.41
N ILE A 28 3.01 -7.71 27.27
CA ILE A 28 2.65 -6.77 26.21
C ILE A 28 1.75 -7.48 25.20
N ASN A 29 0.47 -7.09 25.18
CA ASN A 29 -0.50 -7.60 24.21
C ASN A 29 -0.30 -7.04 22.79
N HIS A 30 0.31 -5.84 22.68
CA HIS A 30 0.47 -5.11 21.42
C HIS A 30 1.87 -4.48 21.32
N VAL A 31 2.84 -5.26 20.86
CA VAL A 31 4.16 -4.75 20.46
C VAL A 31 4.09 -4.32 19.00
N ILE A 32 4.58 -3.13 18.67
CA ILE A 32 4.76 -2.70 17.27
C ILE A 32 5.76 -3.68 16.62
N GLU A 33 5.34 -4.42 15.58
CA GLU A 33 6.04 -5.58 15.01
C GLU A 33 7.53 -5.38 14.69
N SER A 34 8.00 -4.15 14.40
CA SER A 34 9.41 -3.89 14.09
C SER A 34 9.79 -2.41 14.15
N PRO A 35 11.03 -2.04 14.54
CA PRO A 35 11.53 -0.67 14.50
C PRO A 35 11.90 -0.26 13.07
N PHE A 36 11.25 0.78 12.53
CA PHE A 36 11.61 1.69 11.42
C PHE A 36 12.22 1.17 10.08
N PHE A 37 12.77 -0.06 9.99
CA PHE A 37 13.40 -0.64 8.81
C PHE A 37 13.15 -2.16 8.81
N VAL A 38 12.04 -2.58 8.21
CA VAL A 38 11.61 -3.98 8.20
C VAL A 38 11.83 -4.63 6.84
N ASP A 39 12.32 -5.86 6.83
CA ASP A 39 12.30 -6.73 5.65
C ASP A 39 10.84 -7.09 5.35
N SER A 40 10.38 -6.83 4.12
CA SER A 40 9.00 -7.14 3.72
C SER A 40 8.65 -8.62 3.81
N ARG A 41 9.63 -9.52 3.87
CA ARG A 41 9.41 -10.95 4.11
C ARG A 41 8.98 -11.27 5.55
N ARG A 42 9.21 -10.36 6.50
CA ARG A 42 9.08 -10.62 7.94
C ARG A 42 7.93 -9.89 8.63
N ALA A 43 7.43 -8.78 8.06
CA ALA A 43 6.31 -8.03 8.64
C ALA A 43 5.02 -8.23 7.84
N SER A 44 3.99 -8.77 8.49
CA SER A 44 2.69 -9.05 7.91
C SER A 44 2.03 -7.79 7.34
N ALA A 45 2.16 -6.67 8.03
CA ALA A 45 1.65 -5.38 7.60
C ALA A 45 2.33 -4.90 6.29
N VAL A 46 3.64 -5.11 6.13
CA VAL A 46 4.36 -4.71 4.92
C VAL A 46 4.00 -5.61 3.74
N GLN A 47 3.81 -6.91 3.96
CA GLN A 47 3.32 -7.82 2.91
C GLN A 47 1.95 -7.38 2.38
N LEU A 48 1.06 -6.93 3.26
CA LEU A 48 -0.24 -6.39 2.85
C LEU A 48 -0.07 -5.13 2.00
N VAL A 49 0.82 -4.22 2.41
CA VAL A 49 1.14 -3.00 1.65
C VAL A 49 1.73 -3.34 0.28
N ASP A 50 2.61 -4.34 0.20
CA ASP A 50 3.19 -4.81 -1.06
C ASP A 50 2.13 -5.35 -2.01
N LEU A 51 1.18 -6.14 -1.50
CA LEU A 51 0.06 -6.66 -2.30
C LEU A 51 -0.83 -5.54 -2.82
N CYS A 52 -1.16 -4.55 -1.97
CA CYS A 52 -1.97 -3.39 -2.37
C CYS A 52 -1.24 -2.57 -3.44
N SER A 53 0.05 -2.29 -3.22
CA SER A 53 0.89 -1.53 -4.14
C SER A 53 1.03 -2.25 -5.48
N TYR A 54 1.19 -3.59 -5.45
CA TYR A 54 1.25 -4.42 -6.65
C TYR A 54 -0.05 -4.34 -7.45
N ALA A 55 -1.22 -4.47 -6.81
CA ALA A 55 -2.51 -4.38 -7.49
C ALA A 55 -2.71 -3.02 -8.18
N VAL A 56 -2.37 -1.92 -7.50
CA VAL A 56 -2.42 -0.56 -8.08
C VAL A 56 -1.49 -0.44 -9.28
N ARG A 57 -0.22 -0.84 -9.14
CA ARG A 57 0.77 -0.76 -10.22
C ARG A 57 0.32 -1.53 -11.45
N ARG A 58 -0.13 -2.77 -11.25
CA ARG A 58 -0.56 -3.66 -12.33
C ARG A 58 -1.76 -3.14 -13.10
N TYR A 59 -2.73 -2.58 -12.41
CA TYR A 59 -3.89 -1.94 -13.03
C TYR A 59 -3.48 -0.78 -13.94
N VAL A 60 -2.57 0.07 -13.48
CA VAL A 60 -2.07 1.22 -14.25
C VAL A 60 -1.23 0.79 -15.45
N GLU A 61 -0.27 -0.13 -15.26
CA GLU A 61 0.65 -0.57 -16.32
C GLU A 61 -0.05 -1.29 -17.48
N ARG A 62 -1.11 -2.06 -17.19
CA ARG A 62 -1.82 -2.85 -18.20
C ARG A 62 -3.01 -2.15 -18.85
N GLY A 63 -3.18 -0.86 -18.59
CA GLY A 63 -4.14 -0.04 -19.32
C GLY A 63 -5.59 -0.21 -18.88
N ALA A 64 -5.84 -0.57 -17.62
CA ALA A 64 -7.18 -0.58 -17.02
C ALA A 64 -8.25 -1.29 -17.88
N VAL A 65 -7.93 -2.51 -18.34
CA VAL A 65 -8.83 -3.32 -19.17
C VAL A 65 -10.00 -3.83 -18.32
N GLU A 66 -11.21 -3.48 -18.74
CA GLU A 66 -12.44 -3.90 -18.05
C GLU A 66 -12.57 -5.43 -18.03
N GLY A 67 -12.94 -5.99 -16.88
CA GLY A 67 -13.07 -7.42 -16.65
C GLY A 67 -11.74 -8.18 -16.47
N SER A 68 -10.59 -7.52 -16.64
CA SER A 68 -9.28 -8.15 -16.45
C SER A 68 -9.02 -8.57 -15.00
N PHE A 69 -8.13 -9.55 -14.82
CA PHE A 69 -7.66 -9.97 -13.49
C PHE A 69 -7.04 -8.80 -12.71
N GLU A 70 -6.30 -7.92 -13.38
CA GLU A 70 -5.70 -6.73 -12.78
C GLU A 70 -6.77 -5.76 -12.26
N GLU A 71 -7.82 -5.49 -13.05
CA GLU A 71 -8.93 -4.64 -12.60
C GLU A 71 -9.65 -5.26 -11.40
N GLN A 72 -9.97 -6.56 -11.45
CA GLN A 72 -10.65 -7.24 -10.35
C GLN A 72 -9.87 -7.15 -9.03
N ASN A 73 -8.54 -7.31 -9.07
CA ASN A 73 -7.71 -7.14 -7.87
C ASN A 73 -7.67 -5.70 -7.39
N PHE A 74 -7.58 -4.73 -8.31
CA PHE A 74 -7.60 -3.32 -7.98
C PHE A 74 -8.94 -2.89 -7.33
N LEU A 75 -10.07 -3.37 -7.84
CA LEU A 75 -11.39 -3.05 -7.31
C LEU A 75 -11.59 -3.47 -5.84
N ARG A 76 -10.90 -4.53 -5.40
CA ARG A 76 -10.92 -4.98 -3.99
C ARG A 76 -10.37 -3.92 -3.02
N ILE A 77 -9.51 -3.03 -3.49
CA ILE A 77 -8.88 -1.99 -2.66
C ILE A 77 -9.31 -0.57 -3.09
N PHE A 78 -9.84 -0.38 -4.29
CA PHE A 78 -10.11 0.95 -4.85
C PHE A 78 -11.11 1.78 -4.04
N HIS A 79 -12.09 1.13 -3.43
CA HIS A 79 -13.09 1.80 -2.58
C HIS A 79 -12.51 2.29 -1.24
N LYS A 80 -11.30 1.87 -0.85
CA LYS A 80 -10.66 2.23 0.42
C LYS A 80 -9.82 3.51 0.34
N PHE A 81 -9.54 4.01 -0.86
CA PHE A 81 -8.79 5.25 -1.02
C PHE A 81 -9.63 6.46 -0.60
N ASP A 82 -8.95 7.45 -0.03
CA ASP A 82 -9.57 8.67 0.47
C ASP A 82 -10.36 9.42 -0.62
N ARG A 83 -11.55 9.88 -0.23
CA ARG A 83 -12.57 10.50 -1.10
C ARG A 83 -13.30 11.61 -0.36
N ALA A 84 -13.59 12.69 -1.08
CA ALA A 84 -14.50 13.74 -0.64
C ALA A 84 -15.73 13.70 -1.56
N GLY A 85 -16.81 13.08 -1.08
CA GLY A 85 -17.97 12.76 -1.93
C GLY A 85 -17.58 11.82 -3.08
N PRO A 86 -17.93 12.15 -4.35
CA PRO A 86 -17.58 11.30 -5.49
C PRO A 86 -16.11 11.43 -5.91
N LYS A 87 -15.41 12.46 -5.44
CA LYS A 87 -14.06 12.81 -5.91
C LYS A 87 -12.99 12.03 -5.16
N LEU A 88 -12.10 11.38 -5.90
CA LEU A 88 -10.96 10.64 -5.37
C LEU A 88 -9.78 11.57 -5.03
N HIS A 89 -9.25 11.46 -3.81
CA HIS A 89 -8.09 12.23 -3.33
C HIS A 89 -6.88 11.35 -3.02
N GLY A 90 -7.10 10.16 -2.43
CA GLY A 90 -6.04 9.28 -1.92
C GLY A 90 -5.21 8.52 -2.96
N LEU A 91 -5.51 8.67 -4.25
CA LEU A 91 -4.77 8.03 -5.35
C LEU A 91 -4.78 8.91 -6.59
N ARG A 92 -3.68 8.94 -7.35
CA ARG A 92 -3.54 9.70 -8.60
C ARG A 92 -2.73 8.91 -9.63
N HIS A 93 -3.23 8.86 -10.86
CA HIS A 93 -2.48 8.38 -12.02
C HIS A 93 -1.76 9.57 -12.67
N TYR A 94 -0.44 9.49 -12.80
CA TYR A 94 0.36 10.53 -13.44
C TYR A 94 0.33 10.35 -14.96
N CYS A 95 -0.61 11.03 -15.63
CA CYS A 95 -0.72 11.08 -17.08
C CYS A 95 -1.16 12.48 -17.54
N PRO A 96 -0.99 12.84 -18.83
CA PRO A 96 -1.59 14.04 -19.39
C PRO A 96 -3.11 14.10 -19.15
N ARG A 97 -3.64 15.31 -18.98
CA ARG A 97 -5.08 15.50 -18.76
C ARG A 97 -5.85 15.00 -19.98
N GLY A 98 -6.91 14.21 -19.78
CA GLY A 98 -7.72 13.70 -20.89
C GLY A 98 -7.05 12.60 -21.72
N SER A 99 -5.91 12.04 -21.32
CA SER A 99 -5.24 10.99 -22.10
C SER A 99 -5.57 9.56 -21.64
N CYS A 100 -6.18 9.39 -20.46
CA CYS A 100 -6.43 8.08 -19.85
C CYS A 100 -7.91 7.95 -19.44
N ALA A 101 -8.49 6.77 -19.62
CA ALA A 101 -9.89 6.46 -19.27
C ALA A 101 -10.02 5.56 -18.04
N CYS A 102 -8.95 5.34 -17.26
CA CYS A 102 -8.99 4.46 -16.10
C CYS A 102 -9.88 5.02 -14.97
N LEU A 103 -10.30 4.13 -14.05
CA LEU A 103 -11.09 4.45 -12.86
C LEU A 103 -10.52 5.61 -12.06
N ILE A 104 -9.20 5.66 -11.91
CA ILE A 104 -8.50 6.70 -11.14
C ILE A 104 -8.65 8.07 -11.81
N CYS A 105 -8.49 8.16 -13.13
CA CYS A 105 -8.61 9.41 -13.87
C CYS A 105 -10.07 9.89 -13.91
N ARG A 106 -11.02 8.95 -14.03
CA ARG A 106 -12.45 9.21 -14.03
C ARG A 106 -12.94 9.77 -12.70
N ASP A 107 -12.66 9.08 -11.59
CA ASP A 107 -13.08 9.53 -10.26
C ASP A 107 -12.38 10.81 -9.80
N ARG A 108 -11.33 11.24 -10.53
CA ARG A 108 -10.64 12.51 -10.31
C ARG A 108 -11.12 13.65 -11.22
N GLY A 109 -11.92 13.38 -12.26
CA GLY A 109 -12.42 14.39 -13.19
C GLY A 109 -11.38 14.90 -14.20
N HIS A 110 -10.50 14.00 -14.69
CA HIS A 110 -9.60 14.33 -15.79
C HIS A 110 -9.44 13.18 -16.81
N ALA A 111 -10.45 12.33 -16.90
CA ALA A 111 -10.44 11.21 -17.84
C ALA A 111 -10.52 11.70 -19.30
N LYS A 112 -10.13 10.83 -20.22
CA LYS A 112 -10.33 11.02 -21.66
C LYS A 112 -11.81 11.17 -21.96
N GLY A 113 -12.22 12.31 -22.53
CA GLY A 113 -13.61 12.62 -22.90
C GLY A 113 -14.34 13.58 -21.96
N GLU A 114 -13.73 14.02 -20.86
CA GLU A 114 -14.28 15.10 -20.03
C GLU A 114 -13.78 16.46 -20.56
N SER A 115 -14.54 17.07 -21.48
CA SER A 115 -14.40 18.49 -21.80
C SER A 115 -14.79 19.30 -20.56
N VAL A 116 -13.85 20.10 -20.07
CA VAL A 116 -14.15 21.16 -19.12
C VAL A 116 -14.70 22.31 -19.97
N ASP A 117 -16.01 22.55 -19.85
CA ASP A 117 -16.56 23.88 -20.17
C ASP A 117 -15.97 24.93 -19.22
#